data_AF-A0AAV5GCJ9-F1
#
_entry.id   AF-A0AAV5GCJ9-F1
#
_cell.length_a   1.000
_cell.length_b   1.000
_cell.length_c   1.000
_cell.angle_alpha   90.00
_cell.angle_beta   90.00
_cell.angle_gamma   90.00
#
_symmetry.space_group_name_H-M   'P 1'
#
loop_
_entity.id
_entity.type
_entity.pdbx_description
1 polymer ?
#
loop_
_entity_poly.entity_id
_entity_poly.type
_entity_poly.pdbx_seq_one_letter_code
_entity_poly.pdbx_strand_id
1 'polypeptide(L)' 'MSLGRRMLIIALSTNIAILCLVSAVLQLVLPNDVPQWLILGNIVVFLACVYYTYRAVTVWPDNEKPVATK' A
#
# COMPACT_ATOMS: atom_id res chain seq x y z
N MET A 1 -13.63 10.88 -6.72
CA MET A 1 -13.24 10.84 -5.28
C MET A 1 -12.52 12.12 -4.96
N SER A 2 -12.82 12.79 -3.84
CA SER A 2 -12.13 14.04 -3.48
C SER A 2 -10.63 13.81 -3.27
N LEU A 3 -9.81 14.83 -3.57
CA LEU A 3 -8.34 14.83 -3.41
C LEU A 3 -7.93 14.34 -2.00
N GLY A 4 -8.60 14.83 -0.95
CA GLY A 4 -8.34 14.42 0.43
C GLY A 4 -8.61 12.92 0.69
N ARG A 5 -9.68 12.36 0.11
CA ARG A 5 -10.00 10.93 0.27
C ARG A 5 -8.95 10.03 -0.42
N ARG A 6 -8.40 10.48 -1.55
CA ARG A 6 -7.32 9.76 -2.26
C ARG A 6 -6.00 9.80 -1.48
N MET A 7 -5.64 10.96 -0.93
CA MET A 7 -4.43 11.13 -0.12
C MET A 7 -4.47 10.26 1.14
N LEU A 8 -5.64 10.15 1.79
CA LEU A 8 -5.88 9.24 2.90
C LEU A 8 -5.73 7.77 2.50
N ILE A 9 -6.22 7.36 1.32
CA ILE A 9 -6.06 5.97 0.83
C ILE A 9 -4.59 5.64 0.58
N ILE A 10 -3.84 6.56 -0.04
CA ILE A 10 -2.40 6.39 -0.28
C ILE A 10 -1.67 6.26 1.06
N ALA A 11 -1.87 7.19 1.99
CA ALA A 11 -1.22 7.18 3.31
C ALA A 11 -1.59 5.94 4.14
N LEU A 12 -2.85 5.49 4.07
CA LEU A 12 -3.28 4.28 4.76
C LEU A 12 -2.66 3.03 4.14
N SER A 13 -2.63 2.94 2.81
CA SER A 13 -2.05 1.81 2.08
C SER A 13 -0.55 1.65 2.31
N THR A 14 0.20 2.76 2.35
CA THR A 14 1.64 2.74 2.64
C THR A 14 1.93 2.37 4.09
N ASN A 15 1.15 2.87 5.05
CA ASN A 15 1.30 2.47 6.46
C ASN A 15 1.06 0.97 6.66
N ILE A 16 0.02 0.41 6.05
CA ILE A 16 -0.26 -1.04 6.12
C ILE A 16 0.86 -1.84 5.45
N ALA A 17 1.38 -1.38 4.31
CA ALA A 17 2.50 -2.02 3.63
C ALA A 17 3.75 -2.08 4.54
N ILE A 18 4.13 -0.96 5.14
CA ILE A 18 5.32 -0.89 6.01
C ILE A 18 5.14 -1.80 7.23
N LEU A 19 3.96 -1.83 7.84
CA LEU A 19 3.67 -2.72 8.97
C LEU A 19 3.78 -4.21 8.58
N CYS A 20 3.24 -4.61 7.43
CA CYS A 20 3.37 -5.98 6.92
C CYS A 20 4.82 -6.34 6.60
N LEU A 21 5.60 -5.42 6.04
CA LEU A 21 7.02 -5.64 5.76
C LEU A 21 7.83 -5.80 7.05
N VAL A 22 7.64 -4.91 8.03
CA VAL A 22 8.30 -5.01 9.34
C VAL A 22 7.90 -6.30 10.05
N SER A 23 6.62 -6.69 9.99
CA SER A 23 6.14 -7.94 10.58
C SER A 23 6.78 -9.17 9.91
N ALA A 24 6.85 -9.20 8.58
CA ALA A 24 7.51 -10.29 7.84
C ALA A 24 9.00 -10.39 8.17
N VAL A 25 9.73 -9.26 8.20
CA VAL A 25 11.15 -9.22 8.56
C VAL A 25 11.37 -9.69 10.00
N LEU A 26 10.53 -9.25 10.94
CA LEU A 26 10.63 -9.65 12.34
C LEU A 26 10.40 -11.16 12.52
N GLN A 27 9.43 -11.73 11.81
CA GLN A 27 9.15 -13.17 11.79
C GLN A 27 10.29 -13.99 11.18
N LEU A 28 11.11 -13.38 10.31
CA LEU A 28 12.25 -14.04 9.66
C LEU A 28 13.51 -13.98 10.53
N VAL A 29 13.70 -12.89 11.30
CA VAL A 29 14.88 -12.66 12.15
C VAL A 29 14.74 -13.31 13.52
N LEU A 30 13.55 -13.31 14.12
CA LEU A 30 13.35 -14.01 15.38
C LEU A 30 13.11 -15.51 15.10
N PRO A 31 13.79 -16.42 15.83
CA PRO A 31 13.51 -17.85 15.79
C PRO A 31 12.18 -18.08 16.50
N ASN A 32 11.11 -17.83 15.76
CA ASN A 32 9.75 -17.87 16.25
C ASN A 32 9.07 -18.96 15.41
N ASP A 33 8.41 -19.92 16.06
CA ASP A 33 7.64 -21.01 15.42
C ASP A 33 6.37 -20.45 14.75
N VAL A 34 6.52 -19.36 14.00
CA VAL A 34 5.44 -18.68 13.31
C VAL A 34 5.16 -19.48 12.05
N PRO A 35 3.90 -19.88 11.81
CA PRO A 35 3.56 -20.69 10.66
C PRO A 35 3.89 -19.94 9.37
N GLN A 36 4.56 -20.60 8.44
CA GLN A 36 5.04 -20.00 7.17
C GLN A 36 3.93 -19.32 6.36
N TRP A 37 2.69 -19.79 6.49
CA TRP A 37 1.51 -19.18 5.87
C TRP A 37 1.26 -17.72 6.32
N LEU A 38 1.62 -17.37 7.56
CA LEU A 38 1.50 -15.99 8.07
C LEU A 38 2.54 -15.06 7.42
N ILE A 39 3.77 -15.54 7.25
CA ILE A 39 4.85 -14.80 6.56
C ILE A 39 4.45 -14.55 5.11
N LEU A 40 3.94 -15.59 4.44
CA LEU A 40 3.48 -15.52 3.05
C LEU A 40 2.28 -14.57 2.90
N GLY A 41 1.35 -14.59 3.85
CA GLY A 41 0.24 -13.64 3.92
C GLY A 41 0.70 -12.18 4.03
N ASN A 42 1.68 -11.89 4.90
CA ASN A 42 2.25 -10.55 5.04
C ASN A 42 2.91 -10.05 3.75
N ILE A 43 3.63 -10.93 3.03
CA ILE A 43 4.27 -10.58 1.75
C ILE A 43 3.22 -10.26 0.68
N VAL A 44 2.14 -11.05 0.59
CA VAL A 44 1.05 -10.82 -0.37
C VAL A 44 0.33 -9.51 -0.08
N VAL A 45 0.03 -9.21 1.20
CA VAL A 45 -0.59 -7.95 1.60
C VAL A 45 0.34 -6.77 1.29
N PHE A 46 1.63 -6.90 1.54
CA PHE A 46 2.62 -5.90 1.17
C PHE A 46 2.60 -5.59 -0.34
N LEU A 47 2.68 -6.62 -1.19
CA LEU A 47 2.63 -6.46 -2.65
C LEU A 47 1.31 -5.83 -3.12
N ALA A 48 0.18 -6.24 -2.54
CA ALA A 48 -1.12 -5.67 -2.86
C ALA A 48 -1.18 -4.18 -2.48
N CYS A 49 -0.73 -3.80 -1.29
CA CYS A 49 -0.67 -2.41 -0.86
C CYS A 49 0.24 -1.59 -1.77
N VAL A 50 1.44 -2.07 -2.08
CA VAL A 50 2.36 -1.40 -3.01
C VAL A 50 1.73 -1.24 -4.40
N TYR A 51 1.05 -2.25 -4.92
CA TYR A 51 0.34 -2.18 -6.20
C TYR A 51 -0.80 -1.15 -6.17
N TYR A 52 -1.60 -1.10 -5.10
CA TYR A 52 -2.66 -0.11 -4.95
C TYR A 52 -2.11 1.31 -4.83
N THR A 53 -1.05 1.51 -4.05
CA THR A 53 -0.38 2.80 -3.95
C THR A 53 0.20 3.21 -5.30
N TYR A 54 0.93 2.32 -5.98
CA TYR A 54 1.51 2.58 -7.29
C TYR A 54 0.42 2.95 -8.28
N ARG A 55 -0.67 2.17 -8.37
CA ARG A 55 -1.81 2.47 -9.24
C ARG A 55 -2.45 3.82 -8.90
N ALA A 56 -2.59 4.16 -7.62
CA ALA A 56 -3.13 5.45 -7.21
C ALA A 56 -2.22 6.64 -7.58
N VAL A 57 -0.91 6.41 -7.65
CA VAL A 57 0.10 7.42 -8.02
C VAL A 57 0.32 7.50 -9.54
N THR A 58 0.37 6.38 -10.26
CA THR A 58 0.74 6.31 -11.69
C THR A 58 -0.44 6.30 -12.64
N VAL A 59 -1.63 5.88 -12.21
CA VAL A 59 -2.87 6.05 -12.98
C VAL A 59 -3.46 7.46 -12.74
N TRP A 60 -2.75 8.31 -12.00
CA TRP A 60 -3.03 9.75 -12.00
C TRP A 60 -2.79 10.30 -13.39
N PRO A 61 -3.81 10.85 -14.06
CA PRO A 61 -3.60 11.28 -15.41
C PRO A 61 -3.35 12.80 -15.45
N ASP A 62 -2.46 13.17 -16.36
CA ASP A 62 -2.57 14.33 -17.26
C ASP A 62 -3.95 14.45 -17.98
N ASN A 63 -5.04 13.86 -17.46
CA ASN A 63 -6.42 13.97 -17.95
C ASN A 63 -7.34 14.80 -17.05
N GLU A 64 -6.84 15.35 -15.94
CA GLU A 64 -7.52 16.50 -15.33
C GLU A 64 -7.08 17.76 -16.11
N LYS A 65 -7.57 17.91 -17.36
CA LYS A 65 -7.63 19.25 -17.99
C LYS A 65 -8.29 20.17 -16.97
N PRO A 66 -7.70 21.33 -16.62
CA PRO A 66 -8.36 22.29 -15.76
C PRO A 66 -9.69 22.62 -16.43
N VAL A 67 -10.79 22.28 -15.78
CA VAL A 67 -12.12 22.71 -16.21
C VAL A 67 -12.05 24.23 -16.19
N ALA A 68 -11.96 24.81 -17.40
CA ALA A 68 -12.04 26.24 -17.60
C ALA A 68 -13.35 26.70 -16.96
N THR A 69 -13.22 27.41 -15.85
CA THR A 69 -14.29 28.18 -15.24
C THR A 69 -14.79 29.15 -16.31
N LYS A 70 -16.00 28.91 -16.81
CA LYS A 70 -16.79 29.91 -17.52
C LYS A 70 -17.85 30.42 -16.56
#